data_AF-A0A8I1IKQ3-F1
#
_entry.id   AF-A0A8I1IKQ3-F1
#
_cell.length_a   1.000
_cell.length_b   1.000
_cell.length_c   1.000
_cell.angle_alpha   90.00
_cell.angle_beta   90.00
_cell.angle_gamma   90.00
#
_symmetry.space_group_name_H-M   'P 1'
#
loop_
_entity.id
_entity.type
_entity.pdbx_description
1 polymer ?
#
loop_
_entity_poly.entity_id
_entity_poly.type
_entity_poly.pdbx_seq_one_letter_code
_entity_poly.pdbx_strand_id
1 'polypeptide(L)'
;MADAGHGLPGLVDRAAMMLAGAKTAAEVLEAREAAGIAYDAAKRTARLSRAKAAHDDLLAAVHRAQADALEIEATAKRRLADEYDAAQARGEVASDGRPKTVGNDNGIPATSADLGLRRDQIHEARQIRDAEAADPGIVRRTLDERLDHGEEPTRAALRKMVVDAAMRGLRPQRSASRRNPLYVPPTPEQAAWRHVTGTFRAFAEWATDENLTLARRGMREARDTPFHDLDAKAIAEGSAAFTKIKEWFDAR
;
A
#
# COMPACT_ATOMS: atom_id res chain seq x y z
N MET A 1 6.87 -21.21 11.95
CA MET A 1 7.45 -22.16 12.92
C MET A 1 7.87 -21.36 14.15
N ALA A 2 6.95 -21.21 15.12
CA ALA A 2 7.23 -20.57 16.39
C ALA A 2 7.68 -21.65 17.38
N ASP A 3 8.74 -21.32 18.12
CA ASP A 3 9.53 -22.16 19.01
C ASP A 3 8.72 -23.06 19.95
N ALA A 4 8.84 -24.38 19.75
CA ALA A 4 8.24 -25.40 20.60
C ALA A 4 9.20 -25.70 21.76
N GLY A 5 9.08 -24.96 22.88
CA GLY A 5 9.85 -25.27 24.09
C GLY A 5 9.80 -24.27 25.25
N HIS A 6 9.39 -23.01 25.04
CA HIS A 6 9.56 -21.95 26.05
C HIS A 6 8.28 -21.18 26.41
N GLY A 7 7.11 -21.80 26.25
CA GLY A 7 5.84 -21.23 26.73
C GLY A 7 5.64 -21.45 28.23
N LEU A 8 4.78 -20.63 28.87
CA LEU A 8 4.43 -20.78 30.29
C LEU A 8 3.99 -22.21 30.68
N PRO A 9 3.20 -22.95 29.87
CA PRO A 9 2.87 -24.34 30.17
C PRO A 9 4.10 -25.25 30.25
N GLY A 10 5.09 -25.06 29.37
CA GLY A 10 6.33 -25.83 29.38
C GLY A 10 7.20 -25.57 30.62
N LEU A 11 7.13 -24.38 31.21
CA LEU A 11 7.81 -24.10 32.49
C LEU A 11 7.13 -24.83 33.66
N VAL A 12 5.79 -24.90 33.64
CA VAL A 12 5.01 -25.63 34.64
C VAL A 12 5.25 -27.13 34.52
N ASP A 13 5.19 -27.69 33.31
CA ASP A 13 5.42 -29.11 33.06
C ASP A 13 6.83 -29.53 33.49
N ARG A 14 7.82 -28.68 33.21
CA ARG A 14 9.21 -28.91 33.67
C ARG A 14 9.32 -28.94 35.18
N ALA A 15 8.73 -27.96 35.88
CA ALA A 15 8.75 -27.92 37.34
C ALA A 15 8.03 -29.13 37.95
N ALA A 16 6.91 -29.56 37.35
CA ALA A 16 6.17 -30.75 37.75
C ALA A 16 6.99 -32.03 37.55
N MET A 17 7.67 -32.17 36.41
CA MET A 17 8.58 -33.30 36.16
C MET A 17 9.76 -33.34 37.12
N MET A 18 10.37 -32.19 37.42
CA MET A 18 11.46 -32.09 38.41
C MET A 18 11.00 -32.54 39.79
N LEU A 19 9.81 -32.11 40.22
CA LEU A 19 9.25 -32.53 41.50
C LEU A 19 8.93 -34.03 41.53
N ALA A 20 8.34 -34.57 40.46
CA ALA A 20 8.00 -35.98 40.36
C ALA A 20 9.24 -36.91 40.35
N GLY A 21 10.38 -36.41 39.83
CA GLY A 21 11.64 -37.14 39.76
C GLY A 21 12.57 -36.95 40.96
N ALA A 22 12.25 -36.04 41.89
CA ALA A 22 13.12 -35.69 43.01
C ALA A 22 13.29 -36.85 44.00
N LYS A 23 14.53 -37.19 44.33
CA LYS A 23 14.91 -38.25 45.28
C LYS A 23 15.54 -37.69 46.55
N THR A 24 15.92 -36.41 46.53
CA THR A 24 16.60 -35.72 47.63
C THR A 24 15.92 -34.41 47.98
N ALA A 25 16.14 -33.92 49.21
CA ALA A 25 15.61 -32.63 49.65
C ALA A 25 16.13 -31.46 48.81
N ALA A 26 17.35 -31.56 48.27
CA ALA A 26 17.92 -30.54 47.39
C ALA A 26 17.14 -30.43 46.07
N GLU A 27 16.83 -31.56 45.43
CA GLU A 27 16.05 -31.60 44.17
C GLU A 27 14.61 -31.10 44.38
N VAL A 28 14.03 -31.35 45.56
CA VAL A 28 12.70 -30.79 45.91
C VAL A 28 12.75 -29.26 46.00
N LEU A 29 13.82 -28.69 46.59
CA LEU A 29 14.00 -27.24 46.64
C LEU A 29 14.22 -26.64 45.26
N GLU A 30 14.95 -27.33 44.39
CA GLU A 30 15.16 -26.92 43.00
C GLU A 30 13.85 -26.91 42.19
N ALA A 31 13.02 -27.96 42.34
CA ALA A 31 11.70 -28.02 41.72
C ALA A 31 10.77 -26.89 42.22
N ARG A 32 10.84 -26.55 43.51
CA ARG A 32 10.09 -25.41 44.09
C ARG A 32 10.53 -24.08 43.49
N GLU A 33 11.83 -23.87 43.31
CA GLU A 33 12.35 -22.64 42.69
C GLU A 33 11.91 -22.53 41.23
N ALA A 34 12.00 -23.63 40.46
CA ALA A 34 11.51 -23.70 39.09
C ALA A 34 10.01 -23.37 38.99
N ALA A 35 9.19 -23.88 39.92
CA ALA A 35 7.77 -23.54 40.00
C ALA A 35 7.53 -22.05 40.34
N GLY A 36 8.35 -21.47 41.23
CA GLY A 36 8.31 -20.05 41.55
C GLY A 36 8.59 -19.16 40.34
N ILE A 37 9.60 -19.51 39.55
CA ILE A 37 9.92 -18.81 38.29
C ILE A 37 8.75 -18.89 37.30
N ALA A 38 8.13 -20.06 37.14
CA ALA A 38 6.98 -20.24 36.27
C ALA A 38 5.79 -19.36 36.69
N TYR A 39 5.50 -19.29 38.00
CA TYR A 39 4.44 -18.44 38.56
C TYR A 39 4.71 -16.95 38.31
N ASP A 40 5.92 -16.47 38.56
CA ASP A 40 6.28 -15.06 38.35
C ASP A 40 6.24 -14.69 36.87
N ALA A 41 6.71 -15.58 35.99
CA ALA A 41 6.59 -15.40 34.55
C ALA A 41 5.13 -15.32 34.10
N ALA A 42 4.26 -16.21 34.61
CA ALA A 42 2.83 -16.20 34.30
C ALA A 42 2.16 -14.91 34.77
N LYS A 43 2.44 -14.47 36.00
CA LYS A 43 1.92 -13.22 36.56
C LYS A 43 2.34 -12.00 35.76
N ARG A 44 3.60 -11.92 35.32
CA ARG A 44 4.09 -10.83 34.47
C ARG A 44 3.42 -10.83 33.11
N THR A 45 3.31 -12.00 32.48
CA THR A 45 2.65 -12.17 31.17
C THR A 45 1.19 -11.74 31.24
N ALA A 46 0.45 -12.15 32.27
CA ALA A 46 -0.95 -11.77 32.46
C ALA A 46 -1.13 -10.25 32.62
N ARG A 47 -0.25 -9.58 33.38
CA ARG A 47 -0.27 -8.12 33.53
C ARG A 47 0.02 -7.41 32.22
N LEU A 48 1.01 -7.87 31.47
CA LEU A 48 1.34 -7.30 30.17
C LEU A 48 0.20 -7.50 29.16
N SER A 49 -0.39 -8.69 29.12
CA SER A 49 -1.55 -8.98 28.28
C SER A 49 -2.74 -8.08 28.60
N ARG A 50 -3.05 -7.89 29.89
CA ARG A 50 -4.10 -6.95 30.32
C ARG A 50 -3.79 -5.50 29.92
N ALA A 51 -2.54 -5.06 30.09
CA ALA A 51 -2.13 -3.72 29.70
C ALA A 51 -2.25 -3.51 28.18
N LYS A 52 -1.84 -4.51 27.39
CA LYS A 52 -1.99 -4.48 25.94
C LYS A 52 -3.46 -4.44 25.53
N ALA A 53 -4.30 -5.30 26.10
CA ALA A 53 -5.74 -5.31 25.81
C ALA A 53 -6.39 -3.95 26.13
N ALA A 54 -6.09 -3.37 27.30
CA ALA A 54 -6.60 -2.05 27.66
C ALA A 54 -6.11 -0.95 26.71
N HIS A 55 -4.86 -1.04 26.23
CA HIS A 55 -4.34 -0.11 25.23
C HIS A 55 -5.03 -0.26 23.88
N ASP A 56 -5.19 -1.49 23.40
CA ASP A 56 -5.86 -1.80 22.13
C ASP A 56 -7.33 -1.36 22.16
N ASP A 57 -8.03 -1.54 23.31
CA ASP A 57 -9.40 -1.06 23.53
C ASP A 57 -9.49 0.47 23.46
N LEU A 58 -8.56 1.18 24.10
CA LEU A 58 -8.49 2.64 24.07
C LEU A 58 -8.22 3.16 22.66
N LEU A 59 -7.28 2.55 21.93
CA LEU A 59 -7.00 2.91 20.55
C LEU A 59 -8.21 2.70 19.65
N ALA A 60 -8.91 1.56 19.78
CA ALA A 60 -10.12 1.29 19.03
C ALA A 60 -11.22 2.32 19.32
N ALA A 61 -11.38 2.75 20.58
CA ALA A 61 -12.32 3.81 20.94
C ALA A 61 -11.95 5.17 20.33
N VAL A 62 -10.66 5.53 20.35
CA VAL A 62 -10.16 6.77 19.73
C VAL A 62 -10.38 6.73 18.21
N HIS A 63 -10.04 5.64 17.54
CA HIS A 63 -10.25 5.50 16.10
C HIS A 63 -11.74 5.63 15.74
N ARG A 64 -12.65 5.01 16.50
CA ARG A 64 -14.09 5.22 16.29
C ARG A 64 -14.51 6.67 16.43
N ALA A 65 -14.07 7.35 17.50
CA ALA A 65 -14.39 8.76 17.71
C ALA A 65 -13.82 9.66 16.59
N GLN A 66 -12.62 9.37 16.09
CA GLN A 66 -12.03 10.05 14.94
C GLN A 66 -12.86 9.80 13.67
N ALA A 67 -13.30 8.57 13.42
CA ALA A 67 -14.17 8.24 12.28
C ALA A 67 -15.49 9.00 12.35
N ASP A 68 -16.18 9.00 13.50
CA ASP A 68 -17.44 9.73 13.70
C ASP A 68 -17.25 11.24 13.44
N ALA A 69 -16.15 11.82 13.95
CA ALA A 69 -15.81 13.21 13.71
C ALA A 69 -15.57 13.52 12.23
N LEU A 70 -14.88 12.62 11.51
CA LEU A 70 -14.64 12.76 10.07
C LEU A 70 -15.92 12.61 9.25
N GLU A 71 -16.85 11.76 9.67
CA GLU A 71 -18.16 11.62 9.02
C GLU A 71 -19.00 12.89 9.18
N ILE A 72 -19.01 13.49 10.37
CA ILE A 72 -19.64 14.79 10.62
C ILE A 72 -18.97 15.87 9.77
N GLU A 73 -17.64 15.91 9.74
CA GLU A 73 -16.87 16.87 8.93
C GLU A 73 -17.21 16.73 7.44
N ALA A 74 -17.25 15.50 6.92
CA ALA A 74 -17.62 15.22 5.53
C ALA A 74 -19.06 15.67 5.24
N THR A 75 -20.00 15.41 6.14
CA THR A 75 -21.40 15.86 6.02
C THR A 75 -21.50 17.39 6.00
N ALA A 76 -20.75 18.07 6.86
CA ALA A 76 -20.69 19.53 6.89
C ALA A 76 -20.10 20.09 5.58
N LYS A 77 -19.03 19.49 5.07
CA LYS A 77 -18.42 19.84 3.78
C LYS A 77 -19.38 19.66 2.62
N ARG A 78 -20.18 18.59 2.60
CA ARG A 78 -21.22 18.39 1.58
C ARG A 78 -22.24 19.52 1.57
N ARG A 79 -22.80 19.84 2.75
CA ARG A 79 -23.75 20.95 2.91
C ARG A 79 -23.15 22.30 2.53
N LEU A 80 -21.88 22.53 2.88
CA LEU A 80 -21.14 23.72 2.48
C LEU A 80 -21.06 23.85 0.96
N ALA A 81 -20.74 22.77 0.24
CA ALA A 81 -20.68 22.78 -1.22
C ALA A 81 -22.04 23.08 -1.85
N ASP A 82 -23.10 22.47 -1.33
CA ASP A 82 -24.48 22.70 -1.80
C ASP A 82 -24.91 24.16 -1.61
N GLU A 83 -24.72 24.71 -0.41
CA GLU A 83 -25.10 26.10 -0.11
C GLU A 83 -24.24 27.10 -0.90
N TYR A 84 -22.93 26.84 -1.01
CA TYR A 84 -22.02 27.71 -1.75
C TYR A 84 -22.39 27.77 -3.24
N ASP A 85 -22.68 26.62 -3.86
CA ASP A 85 -23.09 26.58 -5.27
C ASP A 85 -24.49 27.19 -5.47
N ALA A 86 -25.41 27.03 -4.51
CA ALA A 86 -26.70 27.71 -4.51
C ALA A 86 -26.57 29.23 -4.40
N ALA A 87 -25.69 29.73 -3.52
CA ALA A 87 -25.40 31.16 -3.39
C ALA A 87 -24.75 31.74 -4.66
N GLN A 88 -23.90 30.96 -5.35
CA GLN A 88 -23.41 31.32 -6.68
C GLN A 88 -24.53 31.41 -7.71
N ALA A 89 -25.49 30.46 -7.71
CA ALA A 89 -26.63 30.48 -8.63
C ALA A 89 -27.58 31.67 -8.37
N ARG A 90 -27.71 32.12 -7.12
CA ARG A 90 -28.46 33.33 -6.72
C ARG A 90 -27.72 34.63 -7.06
N GLY A 91 -26.43 34.57 -7.39
CA GLY A 91 -25.59 35.75 -7.65
C GLY A 91 -25.11 36.47 -6.39
N GLU A 92 -25.29 35.87 -5.21
CA GLU A 92 -24.82 36.41 -3.92
C GLU A 92 -23.30 36.24 -3.75
N VAL A 93 -22.76 35.16 -4.32
CA VAL A 93 -21.33 34.83 -4.28
C VAL A 93 -20.75 34.87 -5.68
N ALA A 94 -19.55 35.43 -5.81
CA ALA A 94 -18.85 35.50 -7.08
C ALA A 94 -18.61 34.10 -7.69
N SER A 95 -18.98 33.93 -8.96
CA SER A 95 -18.61 32.77 -9.78
C SER A 95 -17.28 33.00 -10.49
N ASP A 96 -16.60 31.93 -10.94
CA ASP A 96 -15.37 32.06 -11.73
C ASP A 96 -15.66 32.89 -13.02
N GLY A 97 -14.94 34.00 -13.20
CA GLY A 97 -15.09 34.92 -14.33
C GLY A 97 -15.04 36.41 -13.93
N ARG A 98 -15.03 37.31 -14.93
CA ARG A 98 -15.17 38.76 -14.69
C ARG A 98 -16.60 39.03 -14.19
N PRO A 99 -16.79 39.79 -13.09
CA PRO A 99 -18.12 40.14 -12.61
C PRO A 99 -18.95 40.75 -13.74
N LYS A 100 -20.11 40.18 -14.04
CA LYS A 100 -21.06 40.79 -14.98
C LYS A 100 -21.82 41.88 -14.24
N THR A 101 -21.24 43.07 -14.17
CA THR A 101 -21.93 44.24 -13.62
C THR A 101 -23.02 44.65 -14.63
N VAL A 102 -24.26 44.26 -14.39
CA VAL A 102 -25.41 44.91 -15.03
C VAL A 102 -25.70 46.19 -14.23
N GLY A 103 -25.61 47.33 -14.91
CA GLY A 103 -25.88 48.64 -14.31
C GLY A 103 -27.33 48.76 -13.90
N ASN A 104 -27.62 48.38 -12.67
CA ASN A 104 -28.59 48.95 -11.74
C ASN A 104 -28.61 48.08 -10.48
N ASP A 105 -28.17 48.66 -9.36
CA ASP A 105 -28.45 48.26 -7.97
C ASP A 105 -27.99 46.93 -7.37
N ASN A 106 -27.18 46.11 -8.04
CA ASN A 106 -26.54 44.95 -7.38
C ASN A 106 -25.05 45.20 -7.11
N GLY A 107 -24.70 45.31 -5.83
CA GLY A 107 -23.32 45.41 -5.34
C GLY A 107 -22.44 44.26 -5.83
N ILE A 108 -21.12 44.46 -5.76
CA ILE A 108 -20.13 43.42 -6.09
C ILE A 108 -20.45 42.17 -5.26
N PRO A 109 -20.71 41.00 -5.88
CA PRO A 109 -20.99 39.76 -5.14
C PRO A 109 -19.87 39.44 -4.16
N ALA A 110 -20.22 38.86 -3.01
CA ALA A 110 -19.23 38.48 -2.01
C ALA A 110 -18.26 37.45 -2.59
N THR A 111 -16.96 37.62 -2.34
CA THR A 111 -15.95 36.63 -2.74
C THR A 111 -15.83 35.53 -1.69
N SER A 112 -15.20 34.41 -2.05
CA SER A 112 -14.89 33.36 -1.06
C SER A 112 -14.06 33.90 0.11
N ALA A 113 -13.17 34.86 -0.15
CA ALA A 113 -12.34 35.48 0.87
C ALA A 113 -13.16 36.34 1.85
N ASP A 114 -14.18 37.06 1.35
CA ASP A 114 -15.10 37.84 2.19
C ASP A 114 -15.92 36.94 3.14
N LEU A 115 -16.15 35.69 2.73
CA LEU A 115 -16.81 34.66 3.54
C LEU A 115 -15.85 33.91 4.47
N GLY A 116 -14.56 34.27 4.50
CA GLY A 116 -13.53 33.57 5.27
C GLY A 116 -13.20 32.16 4.77
N LEU A 117 -13.58 31.83 3.53
CA LEU A 117 -13.38 30.52 2.92
C LEU A 117 -12.23 30.53 1.93
N ARG A 118 -11.35 29.55 2.06
CA ARG A 118 -10.28 29.31 1.09
C ARG A 118 -10.80 28.50 -0.10
N ARG A 119 -10.27 28.77 -1.29
CA ARG A 119 -10.67 28.11 -2.56
C ARG A 119 -10.50 26.59 -2.52
N ASP A 120 -9.47 26.10 -1.85
CA ASP A 120 -9.22 24.66 -1.68
C ASP A 120 -10.22 24.00 -0.71
N GLN A 121 -10.73 24.71 0.30
CA GLN A 121 -11.78 24.19 1.19
C GLN A 121 -13.08 23.98 0.41
N ILE A 122 -13.43 24.93 -0.46
CA ILE A 122 -14.59 24.81 -1.36
C ILE A 122 -14.37 23.66 -2.35
N HIS A 123 -13.17 23.54 -2.92
CA HIS A 123 -12.84 22.46 -3.84
C HIS A 123 -12.92 21.08 -3.17
N GLU A 124 -12.35 20.92 -1.98
CA GLU A 124 -12.45 19.68 -1.20
C GLU A 124 -13.90 19.34 -0.84
N ALA A 125 -14.68 20.35 -0.44
CA ALA A 125 -16.10 20.18 -0.13
C ALA A 125 -16.88 19.65 -1.33
N ARG A 126 -16.65 20.22 -2.52
CA ARG A 126 -17.24 19.74 -3.78
C ARG A 126 -16.81 18.30 -4.10
N GLN A 127 -15.53 17.96 -3.95
CA GLN A 127 -15.05 16.59 -4.20
C GLN A 127 -15.76 15.55 -3.32
N ILE A 128 -15.94 15.85 -2.02
CA ILE A 128 -16.64 14.94 -1.10
C ILE A 128 -18.12 14.82 -1.48
N ARG A 129 -18.78 15.94 -1.80
CA ARG A 129 -20.18 15.92 -2.27
C ARG A 129 -20.34 15.11 -3.55
N ASP A 130 -19.53 15.39 -4.56
CA ASP A 130 -19.65 14.77 -5.88
C ASP A 130 -19.37 13.26 -5.79
N ALA A 131 -18.41 12.86 -4.96
CA ALA A 131 -18.14 11.45 -4.70
C ALA A 131 -19.30 10.74 -3.98
N GLU A 132 -19.89 11.36 -2.96
CA GLU A 132 -21.04 10.81 -2.23
C GLU A 132 -22.32 10.79 -3.09
N ALA A 133 -22.47 11.73 -4.02
CA ALA A 133 -23.55 11.73 -5.01
C ALA A 133 -23.36 10.63 -6.07
N ALA A 134 -22.12 10.37 -6.47
CA ALA A 134 -21.78 9.32 -7.43
C ALA A 134 -21.83 7.91 -6.81
N ASP A 135 -21.43 7.77 -5.55
CA ASP A 135 -21.45 6.52 -4.79
C ASP A 135 -21.94 6.75 -3.35
N PRO A 136 -23.27 6.61 -3.11
CA PRO A 136 -23.84 6.84 -1.79
C PRO A 136 -23.25 5.93 -0.70
N GLY A 137 -22.96 6.53 0.45
CA GLY A 137 -22.38 5.86 1.62
C GLY A 137 -20.87 5.65 1.53
N ILE A 138 -20.19 6.22 0.54
CA ILE A 138 -18.76 5.96 0.33
C ILE A 138 -17.89 6.44 1.49
N VAL A 139 -18.21 7.58 2.09
CA VAL A 139 -17.48 8.10 3.26
C VAL A 139 -17.60 7.13 4.42
N ARG A 140 -18.83 6.69 4.74
CA ARG A 140 -19.10 5.75 5.84
C ARG A 140 -18.35 4.42 5.62
N ARG A 141 -18.48 3.82 4.43
CA ARG A 141 -17.80 2.56 4.09
C ARG A 141 -16.27 2.68 4.18
N THR A 142 -15.71 3.78 3.68
CA THR A 142 -14.26 4.04 3.74
C THR A 142 -13.75 4.11 5.18
N LEU A 143 -14.51 4.74 6.06
CA LEU A 143 -14.16 4.85 7.48
C LEU A 143 -14.29 3.51 8.19
N ASP A 144 -15.37 2.77 7.93
CA ASP A 144 -15.58 1.43 8.49
C ASP A 144 -14.50 0.44 8.06
N GLU A 145 -14.11 0.43 6.77
CA GLU A 145 -13.00 -0.38 6.26
C GLU A 145 -11.68 -0.11 7.01
N ARG A 146 -11.40 1.15 7.36
CA ARG A 146 -10.22 1.49 8.16
C ARG A 146 -10.29 0.98 9.59
N LEU A 147 -11.46 1.12 10.22
CA LEU A 147 -11.68 0.63 11.57
C LEU A 147 -11.53 -0.91 11.63
N ASP A 148 -12.04 -1.61 10.63
CA ASP A 148 -11.92 -3.07 10.51
C ASP A 148 -10.46 -3.51 10.33
N HIS A 149 -9.63 -2.70 9.67
CA HIS A 149 -8.19 -2.93 9.56
C HIS A 149 -7.38 -2.47 10.79
N GLY A 150 -8.02 -1.84 11.78
CA GLY A 150 -7.34 -1.24 12.93
C GLY A 150 -6.47 -0.04 12.55
N GLU A 151 -6.66 0.52 11.36
CA GLU A 151 -5.94 1.69 10.88
C GLU A 151 -6.56 2.98 11.42
N GLU A 152 -5.72 3.96 11.74
CA GLU A 152 -6.20 5.28 12.14
C GLU A 152 -6.97 5.96 10.99
N PRO A 153 -8.21 6.40 11.20
CA PRO A 153 -8.94 7.16 10.18
C PRO A 153 -8.39 8.59 10.11
N THR A 154 -7.84 8.97 8.94
CA THR A 154 -7.23 10.29 8.73
C THR A 154 -7.87 11.03 7.57
N ARG A 155 -7.87 12.36 7.63
CA ARG A 155 -8.37 13.23 6.54
C ARG A 155 -7.71 12.94 5.20
N ALA A 156 -6.39 12.75 5.21
CA ALA A 156 -5.62 12.53 3.99
C ALA A 156 -6.02 11.21 3.32
N ALA A 157 -6.22 10.16 4.11
CA ALA A 157 -6.62 8.88 3.58
C ALA A 157 -8.08 8.86 3.12
N LEU A 158 -8.98 9.49 3.86
CA LEU A 158 -10.36 9.68 3.44
C LEU A 158 -10.40 10.39 2.08
N ARG A 159 -9.66 11.50 1.95
CA ARG A 159 -9.56 12.25 0.68
C ARG A 159 -9.03 11.36 -0.46
N LYS A 160 -7.96 10.61 -0.21
CA LYS A 160 -7.38 9.70 -1.23
C LYS A 160 -8.41 8.67 -1.70
N MET A 161 -9.10 8.01 -0.77
CA MET A 161 -10.07 6.95 -1.10
C MET A 161 -11.32 7.49 -1.80
N VAL A 162 -11.83 8.65 -1.35
CA VAL A 162 -12.94 9.36 -1.99
C VAL A 162 -12.57 9.75 -3.43
N VAL A 163 -11.36 10.26 -3.66
CA VAL A 163 -10.86 10.58 -5.01
C VAL A 163 -10.66 9.32 -5.84
N ASP A 164 -10.03 8.28 -5.30
CA ASP A 164 -9.79 7.01 -6.01
C ASP A 164 -11.10 6.31 -6.41
N ALA A 165 -12.14 6.45 -5.59
CA ALA A 165 -13.44 5.87 -5.87
C ALA A 165 -14.27 6.72 -6.82
N ALA A 166 -14.22 8.06 -6.70
CA ALA A 166 -14.74 8.96 -7.73
C ALA A 166 -14.08 8.64 -9.09
N MET A 167 -12.75 8.43 -9.11
CA MET A 167 -12.01 8.03 -10.31
C MET A 167 -12.35 6.62 -10.82
N ARG A 168 -12.73 5.68 -9.94
CA ARG A 168 -13.23 4.35 -10.32
C ARG A 168 -14.64 4.42 -10.93
N GLY A 169 -15.53 5.27 -10.39
CA GLY A 169 -16.85 5.56 -10.97
C GLY A 169 -16.79 6.38 -12.27
N LEU A 170 -15.78 7.24 -12.40
CA LEU A 170 -15.50 8.05 -13.59
C LEU A 170 -14.74 7.32 -14.69
N ARG A 171 -14.40 6.03 -14.53
CA ARG A 171 -13.67 5.29 -15.58
C ARG A 171 -14.59 5.19 -16.80
N PRO A 172 -14.36 5.95 -17.88
CA PRO A 172 -15.23 5.89 -19.04
C PRO A 172 -15.10 4.48 -19.64
N GLN A 173 -16.16 3.99 -20.28
CA GLN A 173 -16.03 2.89 -21.22
C GLN A 173 -14.84 3.20 -22.13
N ARG A 174 -13.80 2.36 -22.06
CA ARG A 174 -12.50 2.58 -22.69
C ARG A 174 -12.73 3.11 -24.10
N SER A 175 -12.31 4.35 -24.39
CA SER A 175 -12.49 4.92 -25.72
C SER A 175 -11.96 3.94 -26.75
N ALA A 176 -12.67 3.81 -27.88
CA ALA A 176 -12.31 2.87 -28.92
C ALA A 176 -10.81 3.01 -29.21
N SER A 177 -10.10 1.88 -29.04
CA SER A 177 -8.66 1.82 -29.13
C SER A 177 -8.19 2.52 -30.41
N ARG A 178 -7.29 3.50 -30.30
CA ARG A 178 -6.56 4.08 -31.45
C ARG A 178 -5.57 3.08 -32.08
N ARG A 179 -5.81 1.77 -31.94
CA ARG A 179 -4.97 0.74 -32.56
C ARG A 179 -5.38 0.63 -34.02
N ASN A 180 -4.37 0.52 -34.88
CA ASN A 180 -4.53 0.33 -36.31
C ASN A 180 -5.58 -0.78 -36.57
N PRO A 181 -6.65 -0.52 -37.34
CA PRO A 181 -7.69 -1.50 -37.66
C PRO A 181 -7.16 -2.76 -38.36
N LEU A 182 -5.96 -2.67 -38.96
CA LEU A 182 -5.26 -3.78 -39.62
C LEU A 182 -4.26 -4.50 -38.70
N TYR A 183 -4.23 -4.18 -37.41
CA TYR A 183 -3.33 -4.83 -36.47
C TYR A 183 -3.78 -6.28 -36.22
N VAL A 184 -3.00 -7.22 -36.74
CA VAL A 184 -3.08 -8.63 -36.35
C VAL A 184 -2.07 -8.85 -35.22
N PRO A 185 -2.50 -9.28 -34.01
CA PRO A 185 -1.58 -9.62 -32.94
C PRO A 185 -0.67 -10.78 -33.39
N PRO A 186 0.64 -10.74 -33.08
CA PRO A 186 1.50 -11.86 -33.38
C PRO A 186 1.00 -13.11 -32.64
N THR A 187 1.13 -14.27 -33.28
CA THR A 187 0.88 -15.54 -32.58
C THR A 187 1.84 -15.68 -31.39
N PRO A 188 1.53 -16.49 -30.37
CA PRO A 188 2.44 -16.72 -29.24
C PRO A 188 3.85 -17.11 -29.68
N GLU A 189 3.97 -17.91 -30.74
CA GLU A 189 5.24 -18.33 -31.32
C GLU A 189 5.97 -17.16 -31.98
N GLN A 190 5.27 -16.31 -32.73
CA GLN A 190 5.86 -15.11 -33.34
C GLN A 190 6.30 -14.10 -32.28
N ALA A 191 5.54 -13.94 -31.20
CA ALA A 191 5.91 -13.09 -30.07
C ALA A 191 7.17 -13.62 -29.37
N ALA A 192 7.24 -14.92 -29.11
CA ALA A 192 8.42 -15.57 -28.55
C ALA A 192 9.67 -15.35 -29.42
N TRP A 193 9.56 -15.58 -30.73
CA TRP A 193 10.67 -15.35 -31.65
C TRP A 193 11.06 -13.88 -31.78
N ARG A 194 10.11 -12.94 -31.70
CA ARG A 194 10.43 -11.50 -31.66
C ARG A 194 11.27 -11.13 -30.43
N HIS A 195 10.95 -11.69 -29.27
CA HIS A 195 11.75 -11.49 -28.06
C HIS A 195 13.15 -12.07 -28.23
N VAL A 196 13.27 -13.32 -28.70
CA VAL A 196 14.56 -13.95 -28.98
C VAL A 196 15.38 -13.10 -29.95
N THR A 197 14.82 -12.69 -31.09
CA THR A 197 15.52 -11.85 -32.07
C THR A 197 15.98 -10.52 -31.49
N GLY A 198 15.15 -9.86 -30.67
CA GLY A 198 15.52 -8.61 -30.02
C GLY A 198 16.70 -8.77 -29.05
N THR A 199 16.67 -9.81 -28.22
CA THR A 199 17.73 -10.10 -27.25
C THR A 199 19.05 -10.44 -27.94
N PHE A 200 19.03 -11.30 -28.96
CA PHE A 200 20.24 -11.65 -29.71
C PHE A 200 20.80 -10.47 -30.50
N ARG A 201 19.94 -9.62 -31.08
CA ARG A 201 20.38 -8.40 -31.77
C ARG A 201 21.07 -7.44 -30.81
N ALA A 202 20.44 -7.14 -29.67
CA ALA A 202 21.02 -6.24 -28.68
C ALA A 202 22.36 -6.77 -28.14
N PHE A 203 22.46 -8.08 -27.89
CA PHE A 203 23.71 -8.70 -27.48
C PHE A 203 24.78 -8.64 -28.57
N ALA A 204 24.44 -8.94 -29.83
CA ALA A 204 25.37 -8.86 -30.95
C ALA A 204 25.86 -7.44 -31.23
N GLU A 205 24.99 -6.44 -31.09
CA GLU A 205 25.35 -5.02 -31.21
C GLU A 205 26.32 -4.59 -30.09
N TRP A 206 26.15 -5.11 -28.88
CA TRP A 206 27.05 -4.85 -27.77
C TRP A 206 28.37 -5.65 -27.84
N ALA A 207 28.33 -6.90 -28.30
CA ALA A 207 29.43 -7.87 -28.26
C ALA A 207 30.48 -7.63 -29.37
N THR A 208 30.99 -6.41 -29.46
CA THR A 208 32.14 -6.07 -30.29
C THR A 208 33.43 -6.72 -29.76
N ASP A 209 34.44 -6.88 -30.62
CA ASP A 209 35.73 -7.47 -30.23
C ASP A 209 36.40 -6.74 -29.05
N GLU A 210 36.25 -5.41 -29.00
CA GLU A 210 36.72 -4.57 -27.91
C GLU A 210 35.99 -4.88 -26.60
N ASN A 211 34.66 -4.88 -26.62
CA ASN A 211 33.84 -5.16 -25.43
C ASN A 211 34.03 -6.59 -24.93
N LEU A 212 34.17 -7.57 -25.81
CA LEU A 212 34.47 -8.95 -25.45
C LEU A 212 35.87 -9.10 -24.84
N THR A 213 36.85 -8.35 -25.33
CA THR A 213 38.21 -8.32 -24.76
C THR A 213 38.21 -7.73 -23.36
N LEU A 214 37.47 -6.63 -23.14
CA LEU A 214 37.28 -6.02 -21.83
C LEU A 214 36.55 -6.95 -20.86
N ALA A 215 35.46 -7.59 -21.29
CA ALA A 215 34.72 -8.56 -20.49
C ALA A 215 35.59 -9.76 -20.09
N ARG A 216 36.44 -10.25 -21.00
CA ARG A 216 37.39 -11.33 -20.72
C ARG A 216 38.47 -10.93 -19.72
N ARG A 217 38.95 -9.68 -19.77
CA ARG A 217 39.90 -9.13 -18.80
C ARG A 217 39.25 -9.00 -17.43
N GLY A 218 38.03 -8.43 -17.36
CA GLY A 218 37.26 -8.32 -16.12
C GLY A 218 37.00 -9.67 -15.46
N MET A 219 36.69 -10.71 -16.23
CA MET A 219 36.55 -12.10 -15.72
C MET A 219 37.84 -12.66 -15.09
N ARG A 220 39.02 -12.22 -15.51
CA ARG A 220 40.29 -12.63 -14.90
C ARG A 220 40.55 -11.86 -13.61
N GLU A 221 40.32 -10.55 -13.63
CA GLU A 221 40.47 -9.66 -12.46
C GLU A 221 39.45 -10.01 -11.35
N ALA A 222 38.26 -10.50 -11.73
CA ALA A 222 37.20 -10.97 -10.83
C ALA A 222 37.62 -12.14 -9.92
N ARG A 223 38.68 -12.88 -10.29
CA ARG A 223 39.23 -13.97 -9.48
C ARG A 223 40.00 -13.44 -8.26
N ASP A 224 40.55 -12.24 -8.38
CA ASP A 224 41.38 -11.62 -7.35
C ASP A 224 40.58 -10.60 -6.51
N THR A 225 39.59 -9.91 -7.12
CA THR A 225 38.62 -9.04 -6.41
C THR A 225 37.19 -9.33 -6.92
N PRO A 226 36.26 -9.82 -6.08
CA PRO A 226 34.92 -10.16 -6.53
C PRO A 226 34.15 -8.94 -7.06
N PHE A 227 33.58 -9.04 -8.26
CA PHE A 227 32.60 -8.07 -8.76
C PHE A 227 31.25 -8.40 -8.13
N HIS A 228 30.70 -7.48 -7.33
CA HIS A 228 29.41 -7.69 -6.65
C HIS A 228 28.22 -7.88 -7.62
N ASP A 229 28.34 -7.39 -8.86
CA ASP A 229 27.29 -7.45 -9.88
C ASP A 229 27.50 -8.57 -10.93
N LEU A 230 28.52 -9.42 -10.77
CA LEU A 230 28.75 -10.55 -11.68
C LEU A 230 27.91 -11.77 -11.28
N ASP A 231 26.76 -11.93 -11.92
CA ASP A 231 25.92 -13.12 -11.75
C ASP A 231 26.35 -14.25 -12.69
N ALA A 232 27.33 -15.03 -12.25
CA ALA A 232 27.84 -16.18 -13.00
C ALA A 232 26.78 -17.26 -13.27
N LYS A 233 25.76 -17.38 -12.41
CA LYS A 233 24.67 -18.36 -12.57
C LYS A 233 23.75 -17.93 -13.71
N ALA A 234 23.32 -16.67 -13.74
CA ALA A 234 22.50 -16.13 -14.82
C ALA A 234 23.22 -16.22 -16.18
N ILE A 235 24.52 -15.95 -16.23
CA ILE A 235 25.33 -16.08 -17.45
C ILE A 235 25.39 -17.54 -17.93
N ALA A 236 25.56 -18.51 -17.03
CA ALA A 236 25.58 -19.91 -17.38
C ALA A 236 24.23 -20.40 -17.92
N GLU A 237 23.13 -20.04 -17.27
CA GLU A 237 21.77 -20.37 -17.70
C GLU A 237 21.43 -19.75 -19.06
N GLY A 238 21.76 -18.47 -19.26
CA GLY A 238 21.60 -17.78 -20.54
C GLY A 238 22.44 -18.42 -21.67
N SER A 239 23.69 -18.78 -21.38
CA SER A 239 24.58 -19.44 -22.35
C SER A 239 24.04 -20.81 -22.78
N ALA A 240 23.51 -21.60 -21.85
CA ALA A 240 22.90 -22.89 -22.18
C ALA A 240 21.66 -22.73 -23.08
N ALA A 241 20.82 -21.72 -22.81
CA ALA A 241 19.68 -21.41 -23.66
C ALA A 241 20.11 -20.97 -25.08
N PHE A 242 21.19 -20.19 -25.21
CA PHE A 242 21.74 -19.81 -26.51
C PHE A 242 22.26 -21.00 -27.31
N THR A 243 22.98 -21.92 -26.67
CA THR A 243 23.45 -23.15 -27.33
C THR A 243 22.28 -23.98 -27.87
N LYS A 244 21.21 -24.14 -27.07
CA LYS A 244 20.00 -24.84 -27.50
C LYS A 244 19.32 -24.19 -28.71
N ILE A 245 19.25 -22.86 -28.74
CA ILE A 245 18.69 -22.13 -29.88
C ILE A 245 19.57 -22.31 -31.12
N LYS A 246 20.89 -22.28 -30.96
CA LYS A 246 21.85 -22.54 -32.04
C LYS A 246 21.66 -23.93 -32.62
N GLU A 247 21.51 -24.96 -31.79
CA GLU A 247 21.23 -26.33 -32.24
C GLU A 247 19.97 -26.43 -33.09
N TRP A 248 18.92 -25.64 -32.82
CA TRP A 248 17.71 -25.60 -33.66
C TRP A 248 17.97 -25.03 -35.06
N PHE A 249 18.90 -24.09 -35.19
CA PHE A 249 19.29 -23.53 -36.49
C PHE A 249 20.25 -24.43 -37.24
N ASP A 250 21.20 -25.06 -36.53
CA ASP A 250 22.19 -25.97 -37.12
C ASP A 250 21.57 -27.32 -37.54
N ALA A 251 20.45 -27.72 -36.94
CA ALA A 251 19.69 -28.92 -37.30
C ALA A 251 18.76 -28.74 -38.53
N ARG A 252 18.89 -27.62 -39.25
CA ARG A 252 18.03 -27.21 -40.37
C ARG A 252 18.81 -27.12 -41.66
#